data_AF-A0A496RF17-F1
#
_entry.id   AF-A0A496RF17-F1
#
_cell.length_a   1.000
_cell.length_b   1.000
_cell.length_c   1.000
_cell.angle_alpha   90.00
_cell.angle_beta   90.00
_cell.angle_gamma   90.00
#
_symmetry.space_group_name_H-M   'P 1'
#
loop_
_entity.id
_entity.type
_entity.pdbx_description
1 polymer ?
#
loop_
_entity_poly.entity_id
_entity_poly.type
_entity_poly.pdbx_seq_one_letter_code
_entity_poly.pdbx_strand_id
1 'polypeptide(L)'
;MQKNIKFLKRPRLVKPILVVAWPGMGEVALRSGTYLVENLKSETFAYLNSADYFYPTSSKIKNGILNSRELPQNYFYYWKNPNAKAGSKTAANDLIIFLSNAQPDLNKAADYSENILEVARLYKVKLIVSFAAMPAPIDHTQAPNVWCAATNKELLKSLEKFNLKVMSEGEISGLNGLFLGLSKKKGFSG
;
A
#
# COMPACT_ATOMS: atom_id res chain seq x y z
N MET A 1 19.35 9.71 5.88
CA MET A 1 18.80 9.72 7.27
C MET A 1 17.28 9.68 7.15
N GLN A 2 16.63 8.79 7.89
CA GLN A 2 15.17 8.55 7.95
C GLN A 2 14.42 9.77 8.53
N LYS A 3 14.48 10.95 7.89
CA LYS A 3 13.99 12.18 8.53
C LYS A 3 12.49 12.14 8.82
N ASN A 4 11.71 11.36 8.06
CA ASN A 4 10.25 11.40 8.13
C ASN A 4 9.59 10.11 8.65
N ILE A 5 10.32 9.00 8.84
CA ILE A 5 9.77 7.76 9.39
C ILE A 5 10.07 7.65 10.88
N LYS A 6 9.04 7.52 11.72
CA LYS A 6 9.21 7.20 13.14
C LYS A 6 8.78 5.76 13.40
N PHE A 7 9.71 4.96 13.91
CA PHE A 7 9.46 3.59 14.36
C PHE A 7 8.95 3.59 15.80
N LEU A 8 7.81 2.94 16.03
CA LEU A 8 7.28 2.60 17.34
C LEU A 8 7.82 1.23 17.82
N LYS A 9 7.97 0.30 16.87
CA LYS A 9 8.52 -1.04 17.08
C LYS A 9 9.43 -1.43 15.90
N ARG A 10 10.31 -2.41 16.12
CA ARG A 10 11.17 -2.99 15.06
C ARG A 10 10.97 -4.51 15.00
N PRO A 11 9.83 -4.99 14.49
CA PRO A 11 9.57 -6.43 14.41
C PRO A 11 10.62 -7.14 13.54
N ARG A 12 10.98 -8.36 13.91
CA ARG A 12 11.70 -9.25 12.98
C ARG A 12 10.66 -9.97 12.14
N LEU A 13 10.70 -9.76 10.82
CA LEU A 13 9.77 -10.32 9.86
C LEU A 13 10.48 -11.26 8.90
N VAL A 14 9.79 -12.32 8.50
CA VAL A 14 10.27 -13.35 7.58
C VAL A 14 9.70 -13.07 6.19
N LYS A 15 10.60 -12.64 5.28
CA LYS A 15 10.29 -12.38 3.86
C LYS A 15 8.99 -11.57 3.66
N PRO A 16 8.84 -10.41 4.33
CA PRO A 16 7.57 -9.71 4.29
C PRO A 16 7.20 -9.25 2.87
N ILE A 17 5.91 -9.31 2.56
CA ILE A 17 5.31 -8.61 1.41
C ILE A 17 4.83 -7.26 1.90
N LEU A 18 5.10 -6.20 1.13
CA LEU A 18 4.55 -4.87 1.40
C LEU A 18 3.26 -4.69 0.62
N VAL A 19 2.15 -4.49 1.33
CA VAL A 19 0.89 -4.03 0.75
C VAL A 19 0.80 -2.52 0.95
N VAL A 20 0.49 -1.76 -0.09
CA VAL A 20 0.25 -0.31 0.01
C VAL A 20 -1.19 0.01 -0.39
N ALA A 21 -1.83 0.89 0.37
CA ALA A 21 -3.20 1.30 0.09
C ALA A 21 -3.50 2.73 0.59
N TRP A 22 -4.27 3.44 -0.22
CA TRP A 22 -4.76 4.79 0.03
C TRP A 22 -6.06 5.03 -0.76
N PRO A 23 -6.79 6.13 -0.50
CA PRO A 23 -8.03 6.42 -1.21
C PRO A 23 -7.89 6.42 -2.72
N GLY A 24 -8.97 6.07 -3.39
CA GLY A 24 -9.10 6.10 -4.84
C GLY A 24 -10.56 5.88 -5.22
N MET A 25 -10.82 5.66 -6.51
CA MET A 25 -12.18 5.40 -6.98
C MET A 25 -12.82 4.21 -6.22
N GLY A 26 -14.01 4.43 -5.68
CA GLY A 26 -14.76 3.45 -4.92
C GLY A 26 -14.11 3.01 -3.60
N GLU A 27 -13.03 3.67 -3.16
CA GLU A 27 -12.26 3.32 -1.96
C GLU A 27 -11.75 1.86 -1.96
N VAL A 28 -11.63 1.22 -3.14
CA VAL A 28 -11.29 -0.20 -3.25
C VAL A 28 -9.97 -0.50 -2.55
N ALA A 29 -8.93 0.28 -2.86
CA ALA A 29 -7.61 0.07 -2.29
C ALA A 29 -7.58 0.27 -0.77
N LEU A 30 -8.07 1.42 -0.30
CA LEU A 30 -8.10 1.72 1.13
C LEU A 30 -8.92 0.69 1.90
N ARG A 31 -10.11 0.31 1.42
CA ARG A 31 -10.95 -0.70 2.08
C ARG A 31 -10.28 -2.07 2.11
N SER A 32 -9.64 -2.50 1.03
CA SER A 32 -8.88 -3.76 1.01
C SER A 32 -7.73 -3.75 2.02
N GLY A 33 -6.95 -2.67 2.07
CA GLY A 33 -5.86 -2.51 3.03
C GLY A 33 -6.34 -2.48 4.49
N THR A 34 -7.38 -1.70 4.78
CA THR A 34 -8.02 -1.62 6.10
C THR A 34 -8.57 -2.97 6.53
N TYR A 35 -9.27 -3.68 5.63
CA TYR A 35 -9.79 -5.02 5.90
C TYR A 35 -8.66 -5.99 6.30
N LEU A 36 -7.52 -5.96 5.62
CA LEU A 36 -6.36 -6.79 5.98
C LEU A 36 -5.83 -6.44 7.38
N VAL A 37 -5.69 -5.14 7.69
CA VAL A 37 -5.22 -4.70 9.02
C VAL A 37 -6.15 -5.20 10.12
N GLU A 38 -7.47 -5.03 9.95
CA GLU A 38 -8.48 -5.40 10.95
C GLU A 38 -8.58 -6.92 11.14
N ASN A 39 -8.72 -7.68 10.05
CA ASN A 39 -8.95 -9.12 10.11
C ASN A 39 -7.71 -9.90 10.54
N LEU A 40 -6.52 -9.42 10.19
CA LEU A 40 -5.27 -10.00 10.65
C LEU A 40 -4.85 -9.49 12.03
N LYS A 41 -5.59 -8.52 12.60
CA LYS A 41 -5.26 -7.83 13.86
C LYS A 41 -3.81 -7.30 13.83
N SER A 42 -3.46 -6.67 12.71
CA SER A 42 -2.12 -6.17 12.46
C SER A 42 -1.78 -5.03 13.41
N GLU A 43 -0.53 -4.97 13.85
CA GLU A 43 -0.06 -3.96 14.81
C GLU A 43 0.71 -2.85 14.12
N THR A 44 0.49 -1.59 14.51
CA THR A 44 1.30 -0.47 14.04
C THR A 44 2.73 -0.58 14.57
N PHE A 45 3.73 -0.42 13.69
CA PHE A 45 5.15 -0.38 14.08
C PHE A 45 5.90 0.85 13.61
N ALA A 46 5.36 1.62 12.68
CA ALA A 46 5.95 2.89 12.26
C ALA A 46 4.89 3.83 11.66
N TYR A 47 5.24 5.10 11.53
CA TYR A 47 4.46 6.07 10.77
C TYR A 47 5.36 7.00 9.96
N LEU A 48 4.82 7.53 8.87
CA LEU A 48 5.44 8.56 8.04
C LEU A 48 4.85 9.93 8.42
N ASN A 49 5.70 10.90 8.74
CA ASN A 49 5.25 12.25 9.03
C ASN A 49 4.63 12.90 7.79
N SER A 50 3.45 13.48 7.96
CA SER A 50 2.61 14.03 6.90
C SER A 50 3.00 15.45 6.49
N ALA A 51 3.68 16.21 7.37
CA ALA A 51 3.92 17.64 7.18
C ALA A 51 4.69 18.00 5.89
N ASP A 52 5.52 17.09 5.39
CA ASP A 52 6.32 17.32 4.18
C ASP A 52 5.57 17.03 2.87
N TYR A 53 4.42 16.37 2.95
CA TYR A 53 3.68 15.85 1.79
C TYR A 53 2.24 16.33 1.71
N PHE A 54 1.69 16.81 2.82
CA PHE A 54 0.30 17.21 2.93
C PHE A 54 0.21 18.57 3.62
N TYR A 55 -0.81 19.33 3.22
CA TYR A 55 -1.17 20.61 3.82
C TYR A 55 -2.67 20.61 4.15
N PRO A 56 -3.10 21.41 5.15
CA PRO A 56 -4.52 21.54 5.44
C PRO A 56 -5.25 22.19 4.27
N THR A 57 -6.32 21.55 3.80
CA THR A 57 -7.17 22.07 2.70
C THR A 57 -8.49 22.66 3.19
N SER A 58 -8.84 22.41 4.45
CA SER A 58 -10.13 22.79 5.03
C SER A 58 -10.02 22.92 6.56
N SER A 59 -10.93 23.70 7.13
CA SER A 59 -11.18 23.72 8.57
C SER A 59 -12.37 22.82 8.91
N LYS A 60 -12.38 22.26 10.12
CA LYS A 60 -13.48 21.46 10.65
C LYS A 60 -14.29 22.29 11.63
N ILE A 61 -15.60 22.40 11.41
CA ILE A 61 -16.51 23.01 12.38
C ILE A 61 -17.09 21.92 13.27
N LYS A 62 -16.97 22.09 14.60
CA LYS A 62 -17.61 21.23 15.59
C LYS A 62 -18.23 22.11 16.67
N ASN A 63 -19.53 21.94 16.92
CA ASN A 63 -20.30 22.76 17.88
C ASN A 63 -20.17 24.27 17.62
N GLY A 64 -20.20 24.68 16.35
CA GLY A 64 -20.04 26.09 15.95
C GLY A 64 -18.61 26.64 16.03
N ILE A 65 -17.63 25.85 16.51
CA ILE A 65 -16.24 26.26 16.64
C ILE A 65 -15.43 25.78 15.44
N LEU A 66 -14.75 26.71 14.79
CA LEU A 66 -13.83 26.43 13.69
C LEU A 66 -12.50 25.90 14.24
N ASN A 67 -12.08 24.74 13.76
CA ASN A 67 -10.84 24.06 14.15
C ASN A 67 -10.02 23.72 12.91
N SER A 68 -8.69 23.66 13.03
CA SER A 68 -7.85 23.11 11.98
C SER A 68 -8.12 21.61 11.81
N ARG A 69 -8.11 21.12 10.57
CA ARG A 69 -8.15 19.68 10.30
C ARG A 69 -6.76 19.08 10.48
N GLU A 70 -6.70 17.90 11.11
CA GLU A 70 -5.47 17.12 11.19
C GLU A 70 -4.99 16.73 9.78
N LEU A 71 -3.67 16.68 9.59
CA LEU A 71 -3.08 16.17 8.37
C LEU A 71 -3.41 14.67 8.20
N PRO A 72 -3.39 14.16 6.96
CA PRO A 72 -3.56 12.73 6.68
C PRO A 72 -2.65 11.85 7.53
N GLN A 73 -3.13 10.66 7.87
CA GLN A 73 -2.40 9.68 8.67
C GLN A 73 -1.71 8.69 7.75
N ASN A 74 -0.45 8.33 8.06
CA ASN A 74 0.36 7.43 7.25
C ASN A 74 1.02 6.37 8.14
N TYR A 75 0.46 5.16 8.18
CA TYR A 75 0.87 4.13 9.14
C TYR A 75 1.39 2.87 8.46
N PHE A 76 2.43 2.31 9.06
CA PHE A 76 2.90 0.96 8.75
C PHE A 76 2.43 0.00 9.84
N TYR A 77 1.71 -1.02 9.40
CA TYR A 77 1.28 -2.15 10.20
C TYR A 77 2.08 -3.39 9.83
N TYR A 78 2.27 -4.30 10.78
CA TYR A 78 2.83 -5.61 10.48
C TYR A 78 1.91 -6.72 10.96
N TRP A 79 1.97 -7.85 10.26
CA TRP A 79 1.39 -9.09 10.69
C TRP A 79 2.42 -10.21 10.53
N LYS A 80 2.59 -10.99 11.61
CA LYS A 80 3.42 -12.19 11.58
C LYS A 80 2.55 -13.37 11.24
N ASN A 81 2.86 -14.02 10.14
CA ASN A 81 2.17 -15.21 9.73
C ASN A 81 2.54 -16.36 10.68
N PRO A 82 1.57 -17.05 11.31
CA PRO A 82 1.87 -18.18 12.20
C PRO A 82 2.68 -19.29 11.53
N ASN A 83 2.60 -19.40 10.20
CA ASN A 83 3.31 -20.39 9.40
C ASN A 83 4.62 -19.86 8.78
N ALA A 84 5.00 -18.61 9.06
CA ALA A 84 6.28 -18.07 8.62
C ALA A 84 7.43 -18.66 9.45
N LYS A 85 8.39 -19.29 8.77
CA LYS A 85 9.59 -19.87 9.38
C LYS A 85 10.85 -19.37 8.66
N ALA A 86 11.75 -18.75 9.42
CA ALA A 86 13.04 -18.33 8.90
C ALA A 86 13.82 -19.54 8.33
N GLY A 87 14.54 -19.34 7.22
CA GLY A 87 15.31 -20.40 6.56
C GLY A 87 14.51 -21.37 5.68
N SER A 88 13.17 -21.40 5.78
CA SER A 88 12.35 -22.23 4.89
C SER A 88 12.14 -21.56 3.53
N LYS A 89 12.29 -22.34 2.44
CA LYS A 89 12.00 -21.90 1.06
C LYS A 89 10.49 -21.81 0.79
N THR A 90 9.68 -22.61 1.48
CA THR A 90 8.22 -22.70 1.31
C THR A 90 7.43 -22.00 2.42
N ALA A 91 8.12 -21.36 3.37
CA ALA A 91 7.45 -20.61 4.43
C ALA A 91 6.51 -19.55 3.86
N ALA A 92 5.37 -19.42 4.53
CA ALA A 92 4.47 -18.31 4.28
C ALA A 92 5.16 -16.98 4.60
N ASN A 93 4.73 -15.91 3.94
CA ASN A 93 5.31 -14.58 4.13
C ASN A 93 4.59 -13.86 5.26
N ASP A 94 5.36 -13.08 6.03
CA ASP A 94 4.80 -12.02 6.86
C ASP A 94 4.28 -10.87 5.99
N LEU A 95 3.52 -9.95 6.58
CA LEU A 95 3.04 -8.77 5.88
C LEU A 95 3.51 -7.48 6.56
N ILE A 96 3.82 -6.50 5.73
CA ILE A 96 3.82 -5.08 6.07
C ILE A 96 2.68 -4.46 5.29
N ILE A 97 1.82 -3.68 5.95
CA ILE A 97 0.71 -2.98 5.31
C ILE A 97 0.89 -1.50 5.57
N PHE A 98 1.06 -0.71 4.51
CA PHE A 98 1.09 0.74 4.59
C PHE A 98 -0.27 1.31 4.20
N LEU A 99 -0.89 2.02 5.13
CA LEU A 99 -2.15 2.73 4.90
C LEU A 99 -1.94 4.23 5.02
N SER A 100 -2.47 4.96 4.04
CA SER A 100 -2.70 6.39 4.15
C SER A 100 -4.17 6.70 3.90
N ASN A 101 -4.74 7.67 4.62
CA ASN A 101 -6.10 8.15 4.35
C ASN A 101 -6.15 9.29 3.31
N ALA A 102 -5.04 9.57 2.63
CA ALA A 102 -4.98 10.48 1.48
C ALA A 102 -3.80 10.14 0.54
N GLN A 103 -3.89 10.60 -0.71
CA GLN A 103 -2.74 10.66 -1.62
C GLN A 103 -2.12 12.06 -1.57
N PRO A 104 -0.78 12.20 -1.58
CA PRO A 104 -0.15 13.51 -1.69
C PRO A 104 -0.30 14.05 -3.11
N ASP A 105 -0.01 15.34 -3.29
CA ASP A 105 0.12 15.92 -4.62
C ASP A 105 1.19 15.17 -5.44
N LEU A 106 0.95 15.00 -6.75
CA LEU A 106 1.81 14.17 -7.60
C LEU A 106 3.25 14.70 -7.70
N ASN A 107 3.47 16.00 -7.51
CA ASN A 107 4.82 16.59 -7.43
C ASN A 107 5.62 16.12 -6.20
N LYS A 108 4.95 15.61 -5.16
CA LYS A 108 5.54 15.01 -3.95
C LYS A 108 5.58 13.49 -3.98
N ALA A 109 4.96 12.85 -4.99
CA ALA A 109 4.83 11.40 -5.05
C ALA A 109 6.18 10.67 -5.03
N ALA A 110 7.21 11.20 -5.68
CA ALA A 110 8.54 10.59 -5.70
C ALA A 110 9.17 10.53 -4.29
N ASP A 111 9.20 11.67 -3.59
CA ASP A 111 9.79 11.77 -2.24
C ASP A 111 8.99 10.97 -1.21
N TYR A 112 7.65 11.03 -1.31
CA TYR A 112 6.75 10.24 -0.47
C TYR A 112 6.97 8.74 -0.68
N SER A 113 7.04 8.30 -1.94
CA SER A 113 7.30 6.90 -2.29
C SER A 113 8.67 6.43 -1.82
N GLU A 114 9.71 7.26 -1.94
CA GLU A 114 11.06 6.91 -1.52
C GLU A 114 11.11 6.59 -0.02
N ASN A 115 10.41 7.35 0.84
CA ASN A 115 10.35 7.06 2.28
C ASN A 115 9.67 5.71 2.58
N ILE A 116 8.63 5.35 1.83
CA ILE A 116 7.98 4.04 1.97
C ILE A 116 8.91 2.92 1.48
N LEU A 117 9.60 3.13 0.37
CA LEU A 117 10.57 2.18 -0.19
C LEU A 117 11.81 2.03 0.70
N GLU A 118 12.21 3.04 1.46
CA GLU A 118 13.25 2.91 2.50
C GLU A 118 12.84 1.89 3.56
N VAL A 119 11.59 1.93 4.04
CA VAL A 119 11.07 0.90 4.95
C VAL A 119 11.07 -0.47 4.28
N ALA A 120 10.65 -0.56 3.01
CA ALA A 120 10.70 -1.80 2.25
C ALA A 120 12.13 -2.38 2.17
N ARG A 121 13.16 -1.55 1.93
CA ARG A 121 14.58 -1.97 1.91
C ARG A 121 15.05 -2.45 3.28
N LEU A 122 14.73 -1.73 4.35
CA LEU A 122 15.11 -2.10 5.72
C LEU A 122 14.60 -3.49 6.11
N TYR A 123 13.38 -3.82 5.67
CA TYR A 123 12.75 -5.11 5.94
C TYR A 123 13.01 -6.15 4.84
N LYS A 124 13.86 -5.83 3.85
CA LYS A 124 14.23 -6.72 2.74
C LYS A 124 13.01 -7.26 1.98
N VAL A 125 11.99 -6.42 1.83
CA VAL A 125 10.79 -6.71 1.03
C VAL A 125 11.21 -6.98 -0.40
N LYS A 126 10.65 -8.03 -1.01
CA LYS A 126 10.88 -8.37 -2.42
C LYS A 126 9.66 -8.14 -3.31
N LEU A 127 8.48 -8.23 -2.73
CA LEU A 127 7.20 -8.09 -3.41
C LEU A 127 6.41 -6.97 -2.78
N ILE A 128 5.95 -6.06 -3.62
CA ILE A 128 5.04 -4.98 -3.27
C ILE A 128 3.70 -5.25 -3.97
N VAL A 129 2.60 -5.02 -3.27
CA VAL A 129 1.25 -5.14 -3.83
C VAL A 129 0.53 -3.82 -3.61
N SER A 130 -0.07 -3.31 -4.68
CA SER A 130 -0.97 -2.16 -4.66
C SER A 130 -2.33 -2.59 -5.18
N PHE A 131 -3.37 -1.86 -4.79
CA PHE A 131 -4.72 -2.07 -5.30
C PHE A 131 -5.15 -0.84 -6.11
N ALA A 132 -6.00 -1.05 -7.09
CA ALA A 132 -6.64 0.01 -7.85
C ALA A 132 -8.09 -0.38 -8.13
N ALA A 133 -8.87 0.59 -8.60
CA ALA A 133 -10.21 0.35 -9.11
C ALA A 133 -10.22 0.62 -10.61
N MET A 134 -11.01 -0.17 -11.33
CA MET A 134 -11.28 0.02 -12.74
C MET A 134 -12.80 0.13 -12.91
N PRO A 135 -13.32 1.23 -13.48
CA PRO A 135 -14.71 1.28 -13.90
C PRO A 135 -14.99 0.12 -14.83
N ALA A 136 -16.07 -0.60 -14.58
CA ALA A 136 -16.53 -1.68 -15.44
C ALA A 136 -18.02 -1.48 -15.73
N PRO A 137 -18.46 -1.67 -16.98
CA PRO A 137 -19.88 -1.63 -17.33
C PRO A 137 -20.55 -2.93 -16.88
N ILE A 138 -20.72 -3.07 -15.56
CA ILE A 138 -21.37 -4.21 -14.92
C ILE A 138 -22.52 -3.71 -14.04
N ASP A 139 -23.59 -4.50 -13.98
CA ASP A 139 -24.69 -4.27 -13.05
C ASP A 139 -24.32 -4.75 -11.63
N HIS A 140 -24.95 -4.18 -10.61
CA HIS A 140 -24.76 -4.54 -9.20
C HIS A 140 -25.05 -6.02 -8.88
N THR A 141 -25.79 -6.73 -9.72
CA THR A 141 -26.07 -8.17 -9.61
C THR A 141 -24.99 -9.07 -10.22
N GLN A 142 -24.08 -8.51 -11.02
CA GLN A 142 -23.03 -9.27 -11.70
C GLN A 142 -21.78 -9.41 -10.82
N ALA A 143 -21.13 -10.57 -10.89
CA ALA A 143 -19.88 -10.79 -10.18
C ALA A 143 -18.76 -9.93 -10.78
N PRO A 144 -18.04 -9.12 -9.97
CA PRO A 144 -16.94 -8.32 -10.47
C PRO A 144 -15.73 -9.20 -10.82
N ASN A 145 -14.98 -8.80 -11.84
CA ASN A 145 -13.70 -9.40 -12.17
C ASN A 145 -12.57 -8.69 -11.42
N VAL A 146 -11.54 -9.43 -11.01
CA VAL A 146 -10.29 -8.87 -10.51
C VAL A 146 -9.23 -8.97 -11.60
N TRP A 147 -8.60 -7.84 -11.89
CA TRP A 147 -7.56 -7.73 -12.90
C TRP A 147 -6.19 -7.58 -12.26
N CYS A 148 -5.14 -8.01 -12.95
CA CYS A 148 -3.76 -7.85 -12.51
C CYS A 148 -2.87 -7.34 -13.64
N ALA A 149 -1.84 -6.60 -13.24
CA ALA A 149 -0.66 -6.26 -14.03
C ALA A 149 0.55 -6.47 -13.12
N ALA A 150 1.73 -6.65 -13.71
CA ALA A 150 2.96 -6.88 -12.95
C ALA A 150 4.15 -6.15 -13.57
N THR A 151 5.12 -5.84 -12.73
CA THR A 151 6.35 -5.13 -13.09
C THR A 151 7.33 -5.99 -13.90
N ASN A 152 7.20 -7.33 -13.87
CA ASN A 152 8.03 -8.28 -14.62
C ASN A 152 7.24 -9.54 -15.02
N LYS A 153 7.77 -10.28 -16.01
CA LYS A 153 7.08 -11.43 -16.63
C LYS A 153 6.98 -12.63 -15.69
N GLU A 154 8.01 -12.85 -14.88
CA GLU A 154 8.07 -13.96 -13.93
C GLU A 154 6.99 -13.82 -12.85
N LEU A 155 6.81 -12.61 -12.33
CA LEU A 155 5.74 -12.29 -11.39
C LEU A 155 4.37 -12.42 -12.06
N LEU A 156 4.19 -11.90 -13.28
CA LEU A 156 2.93 -12.04 -14.02
C LEU A 156 2.52 -13.51 -14.18
N LYS A 157 3.47 -14.37 -14.60
CA LYS A 157 3.24 -15.81 -14.71
C LYS A 157 2.88 -16.44 -13.36
N SER A 158 3.50 -15.98 -12.28
CA SER A 158 3.17 -16.48 -10.94
C SER A 158 1.76 -16.11 -10.46
N LEU A 159 1.13 -15.09 -11.07
CA LEU A 159 -0.24 -14.67 -10.77
C LEU A 159 -1.29 -15.49 -11.52
N GLU A 160 -0.94 -16.17 -12.62
CA GLU A 160 -1.86 -17.00 -13.42
C GLU A 160 -2.49 -18.16 -12.63
N LYS A 161 -1.84 -18.58 -11.53
CA LYS A 161 -2.39 -19.61 -10.62
C LYS A 161 -3.59 -19.13 -9.80
N PHE A 162 -3.88 -17.84 -9.82
CA PHE A 162 -5.04 -17.25 -9.15
C PHE A 162 -6.12 -16.93 -10.18
N ASN A 163 -7.37 -16.81 -9.73
CA ASN A 163 -8.49 -16.40 -10.57
C ASN A 163 -8.45 -14.89 -10.86
N LEU A 164 -7.42 -14.44 -11.57
CA LEU A 164 -7.17 -13.05 -11.95
C LEU A 164 -7.12 -12.94 -13.47
N LYS A 165 -7.67 -11.85 -14.01
CA LYS A 165 -7.56 -11.53 -15.44
C LYS A 165 -6.34 -10.64 -15.67
N VAL A 166 -5.48 -11.01 -16.62
CA VAL A 166 -4.34 -10.16 -16.99
C VAL A 166 -4.84 -8.95 -17.75
N MET A 167 -4.49 -7.76 -17.27
CA MET A 167 -4.68 -6.50 -18.00
C MET A 167 -3.52 -6.32 -18.98
N SER A 168 -3.80 -6.47 -20.27
CA SER A 168 -2.76 -6.37 -21.32
C SER A 168 -2.33 -4.93 -21.57
N GLU A 169 -3.27 -4.00 -21.53
CA GLU A 169 -3.08 -2.58 -21.83
C GLU A 169 -3.95 -1.73 -20.89
N GLY A 170 -3.50 -0.51 -20.59
CA GLY A 170 -4.21 0.44 -19.74
C GLY A 170 -3.27 1.36 -18.98
N GLU A 171 -3.86 2.30 -18.25
CA GLU A 171 -3.14 3.20 -17.36
C GLU A 171 -3.76 3.15 -15.96
N ILE A 172 -2.89 3.04 -14.94
CA ILE A 172 -3.30 3.14 -13.53
C ILE A 172 -2.84 4.50 -13.03
N SER A 173 -3.77 5.46 -12.99
CA SER A 173 -3.47 6.83 -12.58
C SER A 173 -3.33 6.98 -11.06
N GLY A 174 -2.77 8.11 -10.65
CA GLY A 174 -2.50 8.42 -9.25
C GLY A 174 -1.44 7.53 -8.62
N LEU A 175 -1.32 7.62 -7.30
CA LEU A 175 -0.27 6.92 -6.56
C LEU A 175 -0.44 5.39 -6.63
N ASN A 176 -1.66 4.87 -6.83
CA ASN A 176 -1.96 3.44 -6.95
C ASN A 176 -1.11 2.74 -8.02
N GLY A 177 -0.92 3.37 -9.18
CA GLY A 177 -0.05 2.89 -10.25
C GLY A 177 1.35 3.49 -10.22
N LEU A 178 1.45 4.79 -9.95
CA LEU A 178 2.73 5.51 -9.95
C LEU A 178 3.72 4.92 -8.94
N PHE A 179 3.26 4.51 -7.75
CA PHE A 179 4.11 3.90 -6.74
C PHE A 179 4.80 2.62 -7.24
N LEU A 180 4.07 1.73 -7.92
CA LEU A 180 4.64 0.50 -8.50
C LEU A 180 5.61 0.81 -9.65
N GLY A 181 5.31 1.83 -10.46
CA GLY A 181 6.24 2.32 -11.48
C GLY A 181 7.55 2.84 -10.89
N LEU A 182 7.48 3.58 -9.78
CA LEU A 182 8.65 4.06 -9.04
C LEU A 182 9.40 2.93 -8.35
N SER A 183 8.70 1.99 -7.73
CA SER A 183 9.32 0.86 -7.03
C SER A 183 10.08 -0.07 -7.99
N LYS A 184 9.52 -0.30 -9.19
CA LYS A 184 10.20 -1.03 -10.28
C LYS A 184 11.54 -0.40 -10.65
N LYS A 185 11.58 0.93 -10.81
CA LYS A 185 12.84 1.67 -11.09
C LYS A 185 13.88 1.53 -9.98
N LYS A 186 13.46 1.16 -8.76
CA LYS A 186 14.30 0.92 -7.59
C LYS A 186 14.61 -0.57 -7.36
N GLY A 187 14.22 -1.45 -8.28
CA GLY A 187 14.54 -2.88 -8.24
C GLY A 187 13.57 -3.74 -7.41
N PHE A 188 12.41 -3.21 -7.03
CA PHE A 188 11.36 -4.01 -6.39
C PHE A 188 10.48 -4.70 -7.43
N SER A 189 10.04 -5.92 -7.12
CA SER A 189 8.93 -6.55 -7.83
C SER A 189 7.61 -6.11 -7.22
N GLY A 190 6.60 -5.98 -8.06
CA GLY A 190 5.21 -5.67 -7.71
C GLY A 190 4.29 -5.62 -8.91
#